data_AF-A0A955KGK7-F1
#
_entry.id   AF-A0A955KGK7-F1
#
_cell.length_a   1.000
_cell.length_b   1.000
_cell.length_c   1.000
_cell.angle_alpha   90.00
_cell.angle_beta   90.00
_cell.angle_gamma   90.00
#
_symmetry.space_group_name_H-M   'P 1'
#
loop_
_entity.id
_entity.type
_entity.pdbx_description
1 polymer ?
#
loop_
_entity_poly.entity_id
_entity_poly.type
_entity_poly.pdbx_seq_one_letter_code
_entity_poly.pdbx_strand_id
1 'polypeptide(L)'
;MLVSYNWLKEYIGDSCPTPEEIEELLTKRAFEVEEMKEVNGDVVLDIDVLPNRSSDCLSHRGIAKEVSAIFGLGLAKDPLAKKPELASTNLISVKIEDENDCPRFTASLLSGVEVKESPQWLKDRLKAVGQNS
;
A
#
# COMPACT_ATOMS: atom_id res chain seq x y z
N MET A 1 -0.65 -11.91 -2.37
CA MET A 1 -0.66 -10.45 -2.65
C MET A 1 0.78 -10.03 -2.88
N LEU A 2 1.09 -9.41 -4.02
CA LEU A 2 2.43 -8.94 -4.32
C LEU A 2 2.77 -7.65 -3.57
N VAL A 3 3.89 -7.67 -2.84
CA VAL A 3 4.38 -6.56 -2.03
C VAL A 3 5.81 -6.22 -2.39
N SER A 4 6.04 -4.99 -2.84
CA SER A 4 7.36 -4.44 -3.14
C SER A 4 8.13 -4.13 -1.86
N TYR A 5 9.34 -4.66 -1.75
CA TYR A 5 10.27 -4.34 -0.68
C TYR A 5 10.68 -2.86 -0.71
N ASN A 6 10.91 -2.29 -1.90
CA ASN A 6 11.24 -0.87 -2.02
C ASN A 6 10.14 0.04 -1.43
N TRP A 7 8.85 -0.31 -1.60
CA TRP A 7 7.77 0.41 -0.94
C TRP A 7 7.76 0.20 0.57
N LEU A 8 8.00 -1.01 1.08
CA LEU A 8 8.12 -1.25 2.52
C LEU A 8 9.25 -0.41 3.13
N LYS A 9 10.40 -0.34 2.46
CA LYS A 9 11.54 0.47 2.88
C LYS A 9 11.23 1.96 2.92
N GLU A 10 10.39 2.48 2.02
CA GLU A 10 9.94 3.88 2.10
C GLU A 10 9.08 4.14 3.34
N TYR A 11 8.21 3.20 3.72
CA TYR A 11 7.36 3.33 4.90
C TYR A 11 8.16 3.21 6.20
N ILE A 12 9.07 2.23 6.28
CA ILE A 12 9.81 1.88 7.50
C ILE A 12 11.08 2.73 7.68
N GLY A 13 11.73 3.13 6.57
CA GLY A 13 12.95 3.93 6.56
C GLY A 13 14.23 3.10 6.68
N ASP A 14 15.29 3.71 7.21
CA ASP A 14 16.64 3.11 7.27
C ASP A 14 16.73 1.87 8.18
N SER A 15 15.78 1.72 9.10
CA SER A 15 15.66 0.56 9.98
C SER A 15 14.86 -0.59 9.36
N CYS A 16 14.52 -0.52 8.06
CA CYS A 16 13.81 -1.60 7.38
C CYS A 16 14.66 -2.89 7.42
N PRO A 17 14.14 -3.99 7.97
CA PRO A 17 14.82 -5.29 7.94
C PRO A 17 15.03 -5.77 6.51
N THR A 18 15.94 -6.71 6.30
CA THR A 18 16.18 -7.27 4.95
C THR A 18 14.97 -8.07 4.48
N PRO A 19 14.81 -8.31 3.15
CA PRO A 19 13.72 -9.14 2.64
C PRO A 19 13.65 -10.52 3.30
N GLU A 20 14.80 -11.14 3.56
CA GLU A 20 14.90 -12.46 4.20
C GLU A 20 14.44 -12.43 5.67
N GLU A 21 14.81 -11.38 6.42
CA GLU A 21 14.32 -11.20 7.79
C GLU A 21 12.81 -10.99 7.82
N ILE A 22 12.28 -10.20 6.88
CA ILE A 22 10.85 -9.96 6.73
C ILE A 22 10.13 -11.28 6.41
N GLU A 23 10.59 -12.04 5.42
CA GLU A 23 10.01 -13.33 5.06
C GLU A 23 9.96 -14.28 6.26
N GLU A 24 11.09 -14.44 6.95
CA GLU A 24 11.22 -15.38 8.07
C GLU A 24 10.25 -15.01 9.21
N LEU A 25 10.26 -13.76 9.66
CA LEU A 25 9.44 -13.36 10.80
C LEU A 25 7.97 -13.17 10.45
N LEU A 26 7.65 -12.70 9.25
CA LEU A 26 6.27 -12.55 8.80
C LEU A 26 5.60 -13.93 8.68
N THR A 27 6.30 -14.91 8.09
CA THR A 27 5.84 -16.32 8.00
C THR A 27 5.62 -16.94 9.37
N LYS A 28 6.51 -16.67 10.33
CA LYS A 28 6.39 -17.22 11.69
C LYS A 28 5.28 -16.58 12.52
N ARG A 29 4.82 -15.37 12.19
CA ARG A 29 4.00 -14.57 13.11
C ARG A 29 2.67 -14.09 12.56
N ALA A 30 2.52 -13.94 11.24
CA ALA A 30 1.35 -13.27 10.66
C ALA A 30 0.83 -13.93 9.37
N PHE A 31 1.67 -14.05 8.34
CA PHE A 31 1.24 -14.43 6.99
C PHE A 31 2.26 -15.33 6.31
N GLU A 32 1.79 -16.31 5.55
CA GLU A 32 2.66 -17.12 4.70
C GLU A 32 3.19 -16.27 3.54
N VAL A 33 4.51 -16.27 3.36
CA VAL A 33 5.15 -15.75 2.16
C VAL A 33 5.36 -16.92 1.21
N GLU A 34 4.58 -16.96 0.13
CA GLU A 34 4.59 -18.07 -0.83
C GLU A 34 5.85 -18.05 -1.70
N GLU A 35 6.28 -16.86 -2.10
CA GLU A 35 7.43 -16.65 -2.99
C GLU A 35 8.09 -15.30 -2.74
N MET A 36 9.41 -15.25 -2.90
CA MET A 36 10.16 -14.00 -3.13
C MET A 36 10.85 -14.03 -4.49
N LYS A 37 10.68 -12.97 -5.27
CA LYS A 37 11.31 -12.83 -6.59
C LYS A 37 11.86 -11.43 -6.83
N GLU A 38 12.91 -11.36 -7.65
CA GLU A 38 13.45 -10.10 -8.12
C GLU A 38 12.76 -9.65 -9.41
N VAL A 39 12.20 -8.44 -9.42
CA VAL A 39 11.55 -7.84 -10.59
C VAL A 39 12.07 -6.42 -10.78
N ASN A 40 12.80 -6.19 -11.87
CA ASN A 40 13.37 -4.87 -12.21
C ASN A 40 14.20 -4.22 -11.08
N GLY A 41 14.98 -5.01 -10.33
CA GLY A 41 15.79 -4.51 -9.22
C GLY A 41 15.02 -4.22 -7.93
N ASP A 42 13.79 -4.72 -7.81
CA ASP A 42 13.00 -4.75 -6.58
C ASP A 42 12.77 -6.19 -6.15
N VAL A 43 12.73 -6.43 -4.83
CA VAL A 43 12.35 -7.73 -4.28
C VAL A 43 10.86 -7.69 -3.98
N VAL A 44 10.11 -8.61 -4.58
CA VAL A 44 8.66 -8.70 -4.44
C VAL A 44 8.32 -9.96 -3.66
N LEU A 45 7.61 -9.78 -2.56
CA LEU A 45 7.09 -10.85 -1.72
C LEU A 45 5.64 -11.16 -2.15
N ASP A 46 5.32 -12.42 -2.40
CA ASP A 46 3.93 -12.87 -2.55
C ASP A 46 3.41 -13.37 -1.20
N ILE A 47 2.48 -12.60 -0.62
CA ILE A 47 1.99 -12.80 0.74
C ILE A 47 0.55 -13.29 0.72
N ASP A 48 0.28 -14.45 1.29
CA ASP A 48 -1.10 -14.92 1.47
C ASP A 48 -1.75 -14.22 2.68
N VAL A 49 -2.51 -13.17 2.40
CA VAL A 49 -3.20 -12.40 3.42
C VAL A 49 -4.51 -13.08 3.78
N LEU A 50 -4.58 -13.55 5.03
CA LEU A 50 -5.76 -14.25 5.54
C LEU A 50 -7.04 -13.38 5.49
N PRO A 51 -8.23 -13.98 5.26
CA PRO A 51 -9.49 -13.23 5.14
C PRO A 51 -9.81 -12.32 6.32
N ASN A 52 -9.48 -12.73 7.55
CA ASN A 52 -9.70 -11.95 8.77
C ASN A 52 -8.74 -10.75 8.92
N ARG A 53 -7.69 -10.66 8.11
CA ARG A 53 -6.73 -9.55 8.06
C ARG A 53 -6.82 -8.74 6.76
N SER A 54 -7.80 -9.06 5.91
CA SER A 54 -8.02 -8.38 4.63
C SER A 54 -8.29 -6.88 4.78
N SER A 55 -8.89 -6.47 5.90
CA SER A 55 -9.24 -5.07 6.20
C SER A 55 -8.03 -4.16 6.43
N ASP A 56 -6.90 -4.72 6.87
CA ASP A 56 -5.74 -3.95 7.32
C ASP A 56 -4.46 -4.29 6.55
N CYS A 57 -4.33 -5.50 5.99
CA CYS A 57 -3.09 -5.97 5.36
C CYS A 57 -3.15 -6.14 3.82
N LEU A 58 -4.27 -5.84 3.15
CA LEU A 58 -4.35 -5.80 1.67
C LEU A 58 -3.77 -4.50 1.07
N SER A 59 -2.69 -3.97 1.65
CA SER A 59 -1.97 -2.82 1.12
C SER A 59 -0.52 -2.81 1.61
N HIS A 60 0.38 -2.20 0.84
CA HIS A 60 1.78 -2.01 1.23
C HIS A 60 1.90 -1.29 2.58
N ARG A 61 1.03 -0.30 2.84
CA ARG A 61 0.97 0.39 4.13
C ARG A 61 0.59 -0.54 5.28
N GLY A 62 -0.38 -1.43 5.03
CA GLY A 62 -0.82 -2.45 5.98
C GLY A 62 0.30 -3.40 6.36
N ILE A 63 0.95 -3.98 5.35
CA ILE A 63 2.08 -4.88 5.55
C ILE A 63 3.25 -4.17 6.22
N ALA A 64 3.55 -2.92 5.85
CA ALA A 64 4.57 -2.13 6.53
C ALA A 64 4.27 -1.92 8.02
N LYS A 65 2.99 -1.75 8.40
CA LYS A 65 2.59 -1.69 9.83
C LYS A 65 2.76 -3.03 10.52
N GLU A 66 2.41 -4.13 9.86
CA GLU A 66 2.57 -5.47 10.44
C GLU A 66 4.06 -5.79 10.67
N VAL A 67 4.90 -5.54 9.66
CA VAL A 67 6.36 -5.68 9.77
C VAL A 67 6.88 -4.77 10.89
N SER A 68 6.47 -3.50 10.92
CA SER A 68 6.91 -2.60 12.00
C SER A 68 6.52 -3.11 13.38
N ALA A 69 5.31 -3.64 13.55
CA ALA A 69 4.86 -4.20 14.83
C ALA A 69 5.67 -5.45 15.23
N ILE A 70 5.97 -6.35 14.28
CA ILE A 70 6.75 -7.56 14.52
C ILE A 70 8.17 -7.24 15.00
N PHE A 71 8.80 -6.24 14.40
CA PHE A 71 10.19 -5.83 14.67
C PHE A 71 10.31 -4.75 15.76
N GLY A 72 9.19 -4.25 16.29
CA GLY A 72 9.19 -3.17 17.28
C GLY A 72 9.65 -1.81 16.74
N LEU A 73 9.39 -1.56 15.45
CA LEU A 73 9.74 -0.34 14.73
C LEU A 73 8.54 0.60 14.60
N GLY A 74 8.82 1.84 14.20
CA GLY A 74 7.80 2.79 13.73
C GLY A 74 7.84 2.94 12.21
N LEU A 75 6.81 3.57 11.65
CA LEU A 75 6.86 4.03 10.26
C LEU A 75 7.59 5.37 10.19
N ALA A 76 8.71 5.41 9.47
CA ALA A 76 9.43 6.64 9.19
C ALA A 76 8.60 7.61 8.32
N LYS A 77 7.88 7.08 7.32
CA LYS A 77 7.08 7.90 6.39
C LYS A 77 5.74 7.25 6.10
N ASP A 78 4.72 7.73 6.80
CA ASP A 78 3.34 7.38 6.51
C ASP A 78 2.56 8.62 6.02
N PRO A 79 2.23 8.72 4.72
CA PRO A 79 1.52 9.85 4.15
C PRO A 79 0.10 10.02 4.73
N LEU A 80 -0.44 8.97 5.35
CA LEU A 80 -1.76 8.95 5.97
C LEU A 80 -1.69 8.85 7.50
N ALA A 81 -0.53 9.17 8.11
CA ALA A 81 -0.41 9.29 9.57
C ALA A 81 -1.27 10.42 10.12
N LYS A 82 -1.43 11.50 9.33
CA LYS A 82 -2.30 12.63 9.63
C LYS A 82 -3.42 12.66 8.63
N LYS A 83 -4.61 13.06 9.09
CA LYS A 83 -5.75 13.30 8.20
C LYS A 83 -5.36 14.43 7.23
N PRO A 84 -5.49 14.24 5.90
CA PRO A 84 -5.23 15.31 4.95
C PRO A 84 -6.26 16.43 5.15
N GLU A 85 -5.78 17.67 5.10
CA GLU A 85 -6.66 18.84 5.05
C GLU A 85 -7.14 19.02 3.61
N LEU A 86 -8.45 18.91 3.41
CA LEU A 86 -9.08 19.02 2.09
C LEU A 86 -9.93 20.29 2.06
N ALA A 87 -9.77 21.08 1.00
CA ALA A 87 -10.60 22.27 0.77
C ALA A 87 -12.03 21.85 0.39
N SER A 88 -13.02 22.58 0.90
CA SER A 88 -14.41 22.44 0.46
C SER A 88 -14.60 23.02 -0.94
N THR A 89 -15.37 22.35 -1.78
CA THR A 89 -15.74 22.83 -3.12
C THR A 89 -17.20 22.56 -3.42
N ASN A 90 -17.84 23.47 -4.14
CA ASN A 90 -19.23 23.31 -4.64
C ASN A 90 -19.26 22.84 -6.11
N LEU A 91 -18.10 22.55 -6.72
CA LEU A 91 -18.00 22.13 -8.12
C LEU A 91 -18.43 20.67 -8.33
N ILE A 92 -18.46 19.88 -7.26
CA ILE A 92 -18.93 18.49 -7.29
C ILE A 92 -20.02 18.32 -6.23
N SER A 93 -21.10 17.65 -6.59
CA SER A 93 -22.18 17.26 -5.68
C SER A 93 -22.42 15.77 -5.81
N VAL A 94 -22.48 15.06 -4.68
CA VAL A 94 -22.80 13.64 -4.64
C VAL A 94 -24.22 13.49 -4.11
N LYS A 95 -25.05 12.73 -4.84
CA LYS A 95 -26.37 12.28 -4.39
C LYS A 95 -26.35 10.76 -4.37
N ILE A 96 -26.68 10.17 -3.23
CA ILE A 96 -26.88 8.73 -3.10
C ILE A 96 -28.37 8.48 -3.40
N GLU A 97 -28.66 7.67 -4.42
CA GLU A 97 -30.04 7.41 -4.85
C GLU A 97 -30.67 6.21 -4.12
N ASP A 98 -29.85 5.24 -3.74
CA ASP A 98 -30.24 4.09 -2.91
C ASP A 98 -29.28 3.93 -1.73
N GLU A 99 -29.74 4.30 -0.55
CA GLU A 99 -28.96 4.22 0.68
C GLU A 99 -28.86 2.79 1.24
N ASN A 100 -29.68 1.85 0.77
CA ASN A 100 -29.61 0.45 1.22
C ASN A 100 -28.42 -0.26 0.56
N ASP A 101 -28.26 -0.08 -0.76
CA ASP A 101 -27.17 -0.70 -1.52
C ASP A 101 -25.87 0.10 -1.44
N CYS A 102 -25.95 1.42 -1.25
CA CYS A 102 -24.78 2.29 -1.11
C CYS A 102 -24.90 3.18 0.15
N PRO A 103 -24.52 2.68 1.33
CA PRO A 103 -24.64 3.45 2.57
C PRO A 103 -23.70 4.66 2.62
N ARG A 104 -22.66 4.71 1.76
CA ARG A 104 -21.70 5.81 1.72
C ARG A 104 -21.01 5.92 0.36
N PHE A 105 -21.02 7.14 -0.19
CA PHE A 105 -20.19 7.54 -1.32
C PHE A 105 -19.49 8.87 -1.01
N THR A 106 -18.19 8.95 -1.29
CA THR A 106 -17.41 10.18 -1.08
C THR A 106 -16.61 10.50 -2.34
N ALA A 107 -16.51 11.77 -2.69
CA ALA A 107 -15.71 12.24 -3.82
C ALA A 107 -14.76 13.35 -3.38
N SER A 108 -13.66 13.52 -4.11
CA SER A 108 -12.72 14.62 -3.94
C SER A 108 -12.30 15.14 -5.30
N LEU A 109 -12.22 16.47 -5.46
CA LEU A 109 -11.86 17.10 -6.72
C LEU A 109 -10.36 17.40 -6.73
N LEU A 110 -9.64 16.81 -7.68
CA LEU A 110 -8.28 17.18 -8.02
C LEU A 110 -8.32 17.99 -9.33
N SER A 111 -7.74 19.19 -9.32
CA SER A 111 -7.72 20.09 -10.47
C SER A 111 -6.28 20.42 -10.88
N GLY A 112 -6.08 20.86 -12.13
CA GLY A 112 -4.74 21.16 -12.66
C GLY A 112 -3.90 19.93 -12.99
N VAL A 113 -4.52 18.76 -13.18
CA VAL A 113 -3.83 17.55 -13.61
C VAL A 113 -3.56 17.62 -15.11
N GLU A 114 -2.31 17.42 -15.51
CA GLU A 114 -1.90 17.29 -16.90
C GLU A 114 -1.69 15.80 -17.24
N VAL A 115 -2.38 15.30 -18.26
CA VAL A 115 -2.29 13.89 -18.67
C VAL A 115 -1.02 13.69 -19.50
N LYS A 116 -0.06 12.96 -18.94
CA LYS A 116 1.23 12.60 -19.54
C LYS A 116 1.61 11.18 -19.17
N GLU A 117 2.63 10.66 -19.85
CA GLU A 117 3.26 9.39 -19.49
C GLU A 117 3.72 9.40 -18.04
N SER A 118 3.36 8.34 -17.30
CA SER A 118 3.82 8.16 -15.92
C SER A 118 5.35 8.10 -15.84
N PRO A 119 5.96 8.66 -14.78
CA PRO A 119 7.41 8.55 -14.57
C PRO A 119 7.87 7.09 -14.52
N GLN A 120 9.10 6.83 -14.99
CA GLN A 120 9.64 5.48 -15.09
C GLN A 120 9.59 4.72 -13.76
N TRP A 121 9.98 5.36 -12.65
CA TRP A 121 9.96 4.75 -11.32
C TRP A 121 8.56 4.26 -10.89
N LEU A 122 7.49 4.94 -11.32
CA LEU A 122 6.12 4.56 -10.98
C LEU A 122 5.68 3.36 -11.82
N LYS A 123 6.01 3.38 -13.11
CA LYS A 123 5.74 2.26 -14.03
C LYS A 123 6.44 0.98 -13.57
N ASP A 124 7.70 1.09 -13.16
CA ASP A 124 8.49 -0.05 -12.72
C ASP A 124 7.90 -0.68 -11.45
N ARG A 125 7.46 0.14 -10.49
CA ARG A 125 6.79 -0.34 -9.27
C ARG A 125 5.45 -1.01 -9.55
N LEU A 126 4.61 -0.43 -10.40
CA LEU A 126 3.33 -1.03 -10.77
C LEU A 126 3.54 -2.38 -11.46
N LYS A 127 4.50 -2.46 -12.39
CA LYS A 127 4.87 -3.71 -13.04
C LYS A 127 5.41 -4.76 -12.06
N ALA A 128 6.20 -4.34 -11.07
CA ALA A 128 6.73 -5.24 -10.04
C ALA A 128 5.61 -5.97 -9.27
N VAL A 129 4.47 -5.30 -9.05
CA VAL A 129 3.28 -5.89 -8.40
C VAL A 129 2.22 -6.37 -9.39
N GLY A 130 2.61 -6.63 -10.65
CA GLY A 130 1.74 -7.23 -11.67
C GLY A 130 0.66 -6.31 -12.24
N GLN A 131 0.79 -4.99 -12.07
CA GLN A 131 -0.14 -4.00 -12.61
C GLN A 131 0.36 -3.42 -13.93
N ASN A 132 -0.57 -3.23 -14.87
CA ASN A 132 -0.29 -2.53 -16.11
C ASN A 132 -0.24 -1.02 -15.86
N SER A 133 0.79 -0.36 -16.39
CA SER A 133 1.06 1.08 -16.26
C SER A 133 0.97 1.79 -17.59
#